data_AF-A0A7D5NZ08-F1
#
_entry.id   AF-A0A7D5NZ08-F1
#
_cell.length_a   1.000
_cell.length_b   1.000
_cell.length_c   1.000
_cell.angle_alpha   90.00
_cell.angle_beta   90.00
_cell.angle_gamma   90.00
#
_symmetry.space_group_name_H-M   'P 1'
#
loop_
_entity.id
_entity.type
_entity.pdbx_description
1 polymer ?
#
loop_
_entity_poly.entity_id
_entity_poly.type
_entity_poly.pdbx_seq_one_letter_code
_entity_poly.pdbx_strand_id
1 'polypeptide(L)'
;MDTTCKICFEEVAAPSLEAHLANQHGDSPASVREVYPEQYDELFVGDELAPGWADDAPADGNGESDGDRDDGGREDGEAGAGAARQASDSGSRTDRAVASGGSGSASARTREETGATGADGSRAGNAGEPRGTGTGSPAVGQDAPGAEGLQSGKKWLMIGVGGAGNHIIDAVLMRRDTLRERDEPLAGVWEGGLADYGSLNTNIAELGDTYYAREDRGYDRQQLLQNAMIAARKHNHQGAGRKWTVGRKLMQADFDGESNALRDRWDISANSLEASQAVMLVHSVTKGTGCGATPVLAENISEMAGQGVGLDDELAVTKPILSSVIIPEDDDFGGSEMVRGVAGMAHLSKAVDGIIPFDNQRLDEVGADISVAIDEERLNAYNPINYVDINRLLVAFLEAFTMSSTPQNYDQSATRQINGEVFDVPDSFRPAEPKYPADSDRDHQPAVIMAPVIGRSFASSFDRSTLSTLARTALFKGQLIDFDPSTAWGGSFMIYGPEEKMEEIAPLVNANELKDILSGEEFLDRGSTDPGQSVDLYVNQLVVPGIDSVHLWGVLWNPQIPSLGKMYDHVKELSEQSDSQQADNVRELWPLVESLFGAMGRDAMG
;
A
#
# COMPACT_ATOMS: atom_id res chain seq x y z
N MET A 1 -31.79 -6.76 -27.50
CA MET A 1 -31.49 -5.55 -26.69
C MET A 1 -30.82 -6.07 -25.45
N ASP A 2 -29.69 -5.51 -25.04
CA ASP A 2 -29.09 -5.87 -23.75
C ASP A 2 -30.09 -5.53 -22.65
N THR A 3 -30.42 -6.50 -21.81
CA THR A 3 -31.18 -6.27 -20.58
C THR A 3 -30.28 -5.74 -19.47
N THR A 4 -29.00 -5.46 -19.73
CA THR A 4 -28.02 -5.03 -18.74
C THR A 4 -27.71 -3.54 -18.86
N CYS A 5 -27.77 -2.80 -17.75
CA CYS A 5 -27.37 -1.40 -17.72
C CYS A 5 -25.85 -1.26 -17.87
N LYS A 6 -25.38 -0.42 -18.78
CA LYS A 6 -23.95 -0.22 -19.09
C LYS A 6 -23.19 0.61 -18.04
N ILE A 7 -23.89 1.19 -17.06
CA ILE A 7 -23.27 1.97 -15.97
C ILE A 7 -23.01 1.08 -14.75
N CYS A 8 -24.02 0.37 -14.24
CA CYS A 8 -23.90 -0.50 -13.07
C CYS A 8 -23.72 -1.99 -13.38
N PHE A 9 -23.91 -2.42 -14.63
CA PHE A 9 -23.88 -3.83 -15.07
C PHE A 9 -24.91 -4.75 -14.40
N GLU A 10 -25.96 -4.20 -13.80
CA GLU A 10 -27.11 -4.94 -13.28
C GLU A 10 -28.10 -5.27 -14.42
N GLU A 11 -28.85 -6.36 -14.27
CA GLU A 11 -29.96 -6.66 -15.18
C GLU A 11 -31.16 -5.77 -14.83
N VAL A 12 -31.61 -5.02 -15.84
CA VAL A 12 -32.78 -4.15 -15.82
C VAL A 12 -34.03 -5.01 -15.81
N ALA A 13 -34.41 -5.46 -14.62
CA ALA A 13 -35.77 -5.86 -14.35
C ALA A 13 -36.72 -4.65 -14.55
N ALA A 14 -37.92 -4.93 -15.06
CA ALA A 14 -38.95 -3.96 -15.45
C ALA A 14 -39.20 -2.85 -14.39
N PRO A 15 -39.55 -1.60 -14.79
CA PRO A 15 -40.34 -1.30 -15.98
C PRO A 15 -39.57 -0.91 -17.25
N SER A 16 -38.43 -0.23 -17.18
CA SER A 16 -37.61 0.08 -18.37
C SER A 16 -36.17 0.49 -18.01
N LEU A 17 -35.31 0.62 -19.04
CA LEU A 17 -33.94 1.13 -18.88
C LEU A 17 -33.95 2.57 -18.36
N GLU A 18 -34.86 3.40 -18.86
CA GLU A 18 -35.03 4.80 -18.47
C GLU A 18 -35.42 4.91 -17.00
N ALA A 19 -36.37 4.09 -16.53
CA ALA A 19 -36.74 4.02 -15.12
C ALA A 19 -35.57 3.54 -14.22
N HIS A 20 -34.79 2.57 -14.69
CA HIS A 20 -33.57 2.15 -13.98
C HIS A 20 -32.52 3.27 -13.94
N LEU A 21 -32.32 4.01 -15.03
CA LEU A 21 -31.38 5.13 -15.08
C LEU A 21 -31.81 6.28 -14.17
N ALA A 22 -33.10 6.61 -14.13
CA ALA A 22 -33.64 7.60 -13.19
C ALA A 22 -33.38 7.17 -11.73
N ASN A 23 -33.72 5.93 -11.39
CA ASN A 23 -33.70 5.46 -9.99
C ASN A 23 -32.31 5.09 -9.47
N GLN A 24 -31.39 4.61 -10.32
CA GLN A 24 -30.05 4.14 -9.92
C GLN A 24 -28.91 5.09 -10.31
N HIS A 25 -29.17 6.07 -11.18
CA HIS A 25 -28.18 6.99 -11.74
C HIS A 25 -28.68 8.45 -11.84
N GLY A 26 -29.82 8.79 -11.22
CA GLY A 26 -30.38 10.13 -11.16
C GLY A 26 -29.48 11.17 -10.48
N ASP A 27 -28.62 10.73 -9.56
CA ASP A 27 -27.59 11.53 -8.89
C ASP A 27 -26.33 11.76 -9.77
N SER A 28 -26.24 11.07 -10.91
CA SER A 28 -25.04 10.93 -11.73
C SER A 28 -25.30 11.36 -13.19
N PRO A 29 -25.83 12.58 -13.46
CA PRO A 29 -26.27 13.02 -14.79
C PRO A 29 -25.16 12.95 -15.84
N ALA A 30 -23.91 13.22 -15.47
CA ALA A 30 -22.77 13.12 -16.39
C ALA A 30 -22.56 11.70 -16.93
N SER A 31 -22.72 10.67 -16.09
CA SER A 31 -22.61 9.26 -16.46
C SER A 31 -23.73 8.85 -17.42
N VAL A 32 -24.95 9.33 -17.20
CA VAL A 32 -26.08 9.07 -18.11
C VAL A 32 -25.90 9.79 -19.45
N ARG A 33 -25.49 11.07 -19.43
CA ARG A 33 -25.20 11.88 -20.63
C ARG A 33 -24.19 11.21 -21.57
N GLU A 34 -23.18 10.56 -21.02
CA GLU A 34 -22.13 9.93 -21.81
C GLU A 34 -22.46 8.50 -22.28
N VAL A 35 -23.09 7.70 -21.41
CA VAL A 35 -23.36 6.28 -21.70
C VAL A 35 -24.67 6.08 -22.47
N TYR A 36 -25.64 6.98 -22.25
CA TYR A 36 -27.00 6.93 -22.77
C TYR A 36 -27.47 8.33 -23.22
N PRO A 37 -26.81 8.97 -24.21
CA PRO A 37 -27.10 10.34 -24.60
C PRO A 37 -28.53 10.54 -25.10
N GLU A 38 -29.14 9.52 -25.71
CA GLU A 38 -30.53 9.57 -26.19
C GLU A 38 -31.53 9.59 -25.01
N GLN A 39 -31.28 8.79 -23.97
CA GLN A 39 -32.10 8.76 -22.76
C GLN A 39 -31.82 9.98 -21.87
N TYR A 40 -30.62 10.55 -21.92
CA TYR A 40 -30.24 11.68 -21.09
C TYR A 40 -31.11 12.92 -21.37
N ASP A 41 -31.33 13.26 -22.64
CA ASP A 41 -32.19 14.39 -23.04
C ASP A 41 -33.68 14.15 -22.70
N GLU A 42 -34.09 12.91 -22.42
CA GLU A 42 -35.44 12.54 -21.96
C GLU A 42 -35.56 12.48 -20.42
N LEU A 43 -34.45 12.17 -19.73
CA LEU A 43 -34.39 11.99 -18.28
C LEU A 43 -34.03 13.27 -17.52
N PHE A 44 -33.29 14.21 -18.11
CA PHE A 44 -32.72 15.37 -17.42
C PHE A 44 -33.04 16.71 -18.11
N VAL A 45 -33.22 17.77 -17.31
CA VAL A 45 -33.38 19.16 -17.78
C VAL A 45 -32.25 20.00 -17.21
N GLY A 46 -31.15 20.14 -17.95
CA GLY A 46 -29.88 20.52 -17.36
C GLY A 46 -29.29 19.33 -16.61
N ASP A 47 -28.60 19.54 -15.49
CA ASP A 47 -28.04 18.44 -14.68
C ASP A 47 -29.02 17.90 -13.61
N GLU A 48 -30.30 18.29 -13.64
CA GLU A 48 -31.35 17.82 -12.72
C GLU A 48 -32.34 16.87 -13.42
N LEU A 49 -32.84 15.85 -12.70
CA LEU A 49 -33.86 14.92 -13.20
C LEU A 49 -35.13 15.68 -13.62
N ALA A 50 -35.68 15.33 -14.79
CA ALA A 50 -36.90 15.93 -15.30
C ALA A 50 -38.09 15.57 -14.39
N PRO A 51 -39.05 16.49 -14.17
CA PRO A 51 -40.13 16.28 -13.18
C PRO A 51 -40.96 15.00 -13.36
N GLY A 52 -41.09 14.49 -14.59
CA GLY A 52 -41.81 13.24 -14.87
C GLY A 52 -41.11 11.96 -14.41
N TRP A 53 -39.85 12.05 -13.98
CA TRP A 53 -39.05 10.93 -13.45
C TRP A 53 -38.69 11.12 -11.97
N ALA A 54 -38.91 12.31 -11.41
CA ALA A 54 -38.67 12.60 -10.00
C ALA A 54 -39.72 11.96 -9.06
N ASP A 55 -40.95 11.72 -9.55
CA ASP A 55 -42.07 11.18 -8.76
C ASP A 55 -42.03 9.64 -8.57
N ASP A 56 -41.21 8.91 -9.34
CA ASP A 56 -41.08 7.43 -9.28
C ASP A 56 -39.80 6.96 -8.53
N ALA A 57 -39.00 7.89 -8.02
CA ALA A 57 -37.89 7.57 -7.14
C ALA A 57 -38.43 7.04 -5.79
N PRO A 58 -37.92 5.90 -5.26
CA PRO A 58 -38.34 5.43 -3.94
C PRO A 58 -38.00 6.48 -2.88
N ALA A 59 -38.99 6.82 -2.07
CA ALA A 59 -38.86 7.82 -1.00
C ALA A 59 -38.09 7.26 0.21
N ASP A 60 -36.84 6.87 0.00
CA ASP A 60 -35.88 6.58 1.05
C ASP A 60 -35.41 7.91 1.65
N GLY A 61 -35.98 8.25 2.81
CA GLY A 61 -35.86 9.58 3.39
C GLY A 61 -34.48 9.89 3.94
N ASN A 62 -33.95 11.06 3.58
CA ASN A 62 -33.15 11.91 4.47
C ASN A 62 -33.17 13.35 3.93
N GLY A 63 -34.11 14.15 4.46
CA GLY A 63 -34.41 15.50 3.96
C GLY A 63 -35.17 16.35 4.97
N GLU A 64 -34.74 16.35 6.23
CA GLU A 64 -35.26 17.29 7.23
C GLU A 64 -34.72 18.70 6.96
N SER A 65 -35.50 19.51 6.21
CA SER A 65 -35.33 20.96 6.20
C SER A 65 -36.26 21.58 7.24
N ASP A 66 -35.75 21.81 8.45
CA ASP A 66 -36.50 22.52 9.48
C ASP A 66 -36.56 24.02 9.17
N GLY A 67 -37.68 24.43 8.58
CA GLY A 67 -38.01 25.81 8.25
C GLY A 67 -39.27 26.26 8.94
N ASP A 68 -39.31 26.22 10.28
CA ASP A 68 -40.50 26.63 11.02
C ASP A 68 -40.54 28.15 11.26
N ARG A 69 -41.66 28.76 10.86
CA ARG A 69 -41.97 30.16 11.12
C ARG A 69 -43.11 30.21 12.13
N ASP A 70 -42.91 30.92 13.23
CA ASP A 70 -44.05 31.52 13.95
C ASP A 70 -43.82 33.02 14.15
N ASP A 71 -44.91 33.78 14.08
CA ASP A 71 -44.96 35.24 14.00
C ASP A 71 -45.55 35.81 15.31
N GLY A 72 -45.00 36.93 15.79
CA GLY A 72 -45.27 37.40 17.15
C GLY A 72 -44.69 38.76 17.52
N GLY A 73 -44.74 39.74 16.62
CA GLY A 73 -44.20 41.08 16.91
C GLY A 73 -45.14 41.98 17.73
N ARG A 74 -44.55 42.79 18.64
CA ARG A 74 -44.88 44.23 18.81
C ARG A 74 -43.98 45.00 19.80
N GLU A 75 -43.59 46.23 19.40
CA GLU A 75 -43.64 47.53 20.12
C GLU A 75 -43.38 47.54 21.65
N ASP A 76 -42.60 48.44 22.29
CA ASP A 76 -41.80 49.63 21.93
C ASP A 76 -40.84 49.96 23.11
N GLY A 77 -39.82 50.82 22.93
CA GLY A 77 -39.09 51.39 24.09
C GLY A 77 -37.76 52.11 23.81
N GLU A 78 -37.75 53.44 23.92
CA GLU A 78 -36.60 54.32 23.65
C GLU A 78 -35.54 54.43 24.77
N ALA A 79 -34.43 55.10 24.42
CA ALA A 79 -33.41 55.76 25.25
C ALA A 79 -32.16 54.93 25.65
N GLY A 80 -30.93 55.45 25.52
CA GLY A 80 -30.50 56.72 24.92
C GLY A 80 -29.08 57.13 25.37
N ALA A 81 -28.35 57.89 24.54
CA ALA A 81 -27.02 58.47 24.78
C ALA A 81 -25.87 57.48 25.11
N GLY A 82 -24.60 57.73 24.76
CA GLY A 82 -24.00 58.84 24.01
C GLY A 82 -22.49 58.95 24.31
N ALA A 83 -21.78 59.74 23.50
CA ALA A 83 -20.39 60.20 23.68
C ALA A 83 -19.23 59.17 23.55
N ALA A 84 -18.22 59.58 22.77
CA ALA A 84 -16.92 58.93 22.64
C ALA A 84 -15.91 59.47 23.66
N ARG A 85 -14.82 58.72 23.94
CA ARG A 85 -13.41 59.16 23.75
C ARG A 85 -12.35 58.21 24.38
N GLN A 86 -11.25 58.10 23.63
CA GLN A 86 -9.83 58.07 24.06
C GLN A 86 -9.27 56.99 25.02
N ALA A 87 -8.33 56.24 24.42
CA ALA A 87 -7.08 55.67 24.94
C ALA A 87 -6.48 56.17 26.27
N SER A 88 -6.08 55.21 27.12
CA SER A 88 -4.78 55.11 27.85
C SER A 88 -4.79 53.76 28.61
N ASP A 89 -3.90 52.82 28.31
CA ASP A 89 -2.58 52.66 28.95
C ASP A 89 -2.61 52.41 30.48
N SER A 90 -2.29 51.18 30.89
CA SER A 90 -1.60 50.82 32.14
C SER A 90 -1.34 49.29 32.15
N GLY A 91 -0.21 48.84 32.69
CA GLY A 91 0.19 47.43 32.63
C GLY A 91 0.57 46.81 33.97
N SER A 92 0.97 45.53 33.94
CA SER A 92 1.96 44.87 34.83
C SER A 92 2.29 43.49 34.22
N ARG A 93 3.53 43.13 33.83
CA ARG A 93 4.65 42.63 34.68
C ARG A 93 4.20 41.55 35.68
N THR A 94 4.78 40.34 35.67
CA THR A 94 6.21 39.98 35.89
C THR A 94 6.75 38.97 34.83
N ASP A 95 8.00 39.06 34.33
CA ASP A 95 9.27 38.57 34.93
C ASP A 95 9.20 37.07 35.36
N ARG A 96 10.14 36.16 35.04
CA ARG A 96 11.54 36.23 34.56
C ARG A 96 11.97 34.81 34.07
N ALA A 97 13.11 34.49 33.44
CA ALA A 97 14.33 35.22 33.03
C ALA A 97 15.03 34.49 31.84
N VAL A 98 16.15 35.04 31.33
CA VAL A 98 17.13 34.41 30.41
C VAL A 98 18.54 34.75 30.91
N ALA A 99 19.52 33.85 30.72
CA ALA A 99 20.94 34.13 30.98
C ALA A 99 21.78 33.97 29.70
N SER A 100 22.48 35.03 29.31
CA SER A 100 23.39 35.07 28.16
C SER A 100 24.84 35.27 28.62
N GLY A 101 25.82 34.81 27.83
CA GLY A 101 27.22 34.77 28.25
C GLY A 101 28.27 34.78 27.14
N GLY A 102 28.42 35.91 26.44
CA GLY A 102 29.73 36.49 26.10
C GLY A 102 30.60 35.82 25.02
N SER A 103 30.69 36.46 23.86
CA SER A 103 31.64 36.20 22.78
C SER A 103 33.04 36.78 23.02
N GLY A 104 34.04 36.28 22.27
CA GLY A 104 35.36 36.92 22.15
C GLY A 104 36.14 36.44 20.92
N SER A 105 36.42 37.34 19.98
CA SER A 105 37.22 37.07 18.76
C SER A 105 38.43 37.98 18.66
N ALA A 106 39.60 37.45 18.28
CA ALA A 106 40.72 38.25 17.77
C ALA A 106 41.57 37.42 16.80
N SER A 107 41.97 38.04 15.68
CA SER A 107 42.83 37.44 14.66
C SER A 107 44.32 37.69 14.93
N ALA A 108 45.18 36.76 14.50
CA ALA A 108 46.56 37.07 14.10
C ALA A 108 47.04 36.10 13.02
N ARG A 109 47.68 36.62 11.97
CA ARG A 109 48.38 35.84 10.94
C ARG A 109 49.88 35.85 11.25
N THR A 110 50.57 34.74 11.00
CA THR A 110 51.98 34.76 10.58
C THR A 110 52.29 33.61 9.63
N ARG A 111 53.34 33.80 8.84
CA ARG A 111 53.79 32.98 7.69
C ARG A 111 55.21 32.47 7.98
N GLU A 112 55.72 31.63 7.08
CA GLU A 112 57.12 31.17 6.92
C GLU A 112 57.44 29.89 7.70
N GLU A 113 58.24 28.94 7.20
CA GLU A 113 58.65 28.48 5.85
C GLU A 113 59.66 27.33 6.11
N THR A 114 60.08 26.62 5.05
CA THR A 114 60.97 25.42 4.99
C THR A 114 60.21 24.08 5.13
N GLY A 115 60.37 23.09 4.24
CA GLY A 115 61.45 22.77 3.30
C GLY A 115 62.14 21.47 3.77
N ALA A 116 62.45 20.49 2.93
CA ALA A 116 62.34 20.37 1.47
C ALA A 116 62.47 18.88 1.04
N THR A 117 62.29 18.61 -0.27
CA THR A 117 62.78 17.43 -1.04
C THR A 117 62.33 16.01 -0.63
N GLY A 118 62.00 15.10 -1.55
CA GLY A 118 61.89 15.19 -3.02
C GLY A 118 62.32 13.88 -3.72
N ALA A 119 61.96 13.76 -5.01
CA ALA A 119 62.41 12.72 -5.97
C ALA A 119 61.92 11.28 -5.72
N ASP A 120 61.64 10.44 -6.72
CA ASP A 120 61.40 10.62 -8.17
C ASP A 120 60.87 9.27 -8.72
N GLY A 121 60.35 9.24 -9.96
CA GLY A 121 60.69 8.12 -10.83
C GLY A 121 59.58 7.21 -11.36
N SER A 122 58.86 7.70 -12.38
CA SER A 122 58.60 6.95 -13.63
C SER A 122 57.61 5.76 -13.65
N ARG A 123 57.03 5.33 -14.79
CA ARG A 123 56.73 5.93 -16.12
C ARG A 123 56.17 4.83 -17.03
N ALA A 124 54.94 4.96 -17.54
CA ALA A 124 54.51 4.46 -18.86
C ALA A 124 53.00 4.74 -19.04
N GLY A 125 52.66 5.45 -20.12
CA GLY A 125 51.29 5.43 -20.65
C GLY A 125 51.30 4.81 -22.03
N ASN A 126 50.12 4.52 -22.58
CA ASN A 126 49.97 4.49 -24.03
C ASN A 126 48.56 4.93 -24.41
N ALA A 127 48.47 5.94 -25.28
CA ALA A 127 47.22 6.41 -25.87
C ALA A 127 47.07 5.84 -27.28
N GLY A 128 45.84 5.62 -27.74
CA GLY A 128 45.61 5.03 -29.06
C GLY A 128 44.15 4.85 -29.46
N GLU A 129 43.40 5.95 -29.60
CA GLU A 129 42.31 5.96 -30.58
C GLU A 129 42.89 6.17 -31.99
N PRO A 130 42.24 5.63 -33.04
CA PRO A 130 41.39 6.54 -33.81
C PRO A 130 40.06 5.92 -34.30
N ARG A 131 39.09 6.83 -34.48
CA ARG A 131 37.74 6.68 -35.05
C ARG A 131 37.60 5.66 -36.20
N GLY A 132 36.50 4.90 -36.16
CA GLY A 132 35.90 4.24 -37.33
C GLY A 132 34.37 4.27 -37.25
N THR A 133 33.71 4.93 -38.21
CA THR A 133 32.24 4.94 -38.35
C THR A 133 31.75 3.66 -39.01
N GLY A 134 30.80 2.96 -38.41
CA GLY A 134 30.16 1.79 -39.03
C GLY A 134 28.91 1.34 -38.29
N THR A 135 27.77 1.30 -38.99
CA THR A 135 26.49 0.79 -38.51
C THR A 135 26.54 -0.70 -38.21
N GLY A 136 26.04 -1.12 -37.05
CA GLY A 136 25.88 -2.55 -36.72
C GLY A 136 24.92 -2.78 -35.56
N SER A 137 23.84 -3.52 -35.80
CA SER A 137 22.96 -4.05 -34.75
C SER A 137 23.68 -5.17 -33.99
N PRO A 138 23.49 -5.30 -32.66
CA PRO A 138 23.67 -6.58 -31.97
C PRO A 138 22.41 -7.42 -32.27
N ALA A 139 22.46 -8.48 -33.08
CA ALA A 139 23.16 -9.75 -32.85
C ALA A 139 22.60 -10.50 -31.63
N VAL A 140 21.52 -11.25 -31.87
CA VAL A 140 20.97 -12.24 -30.94
C VAL A 140 22.02 -13.33 -30.70
N GLY A 141 22.53 -13.43 -29.48
CA GLY A 141 23.35 -14.55 -29.04
C GLY A 141 22.48 -15.77 -28.78
N GLN A 142 22.68 -16.84 -29.55
CA GLN A 142 22.17 -18.16 -29.21
C GLN A 142 23.23 -18.89 -28.39
N ASP A 143 22.99 -19.06 -27.09
CA ASP A 143 23.72 -20.04 -26.30
C ASP A 143 22.91 -21.34 -26.18
N ALA A 144 23.63 -22.46 -26.32
CA ALA A 144 23.06 -23.81 -26.29
C ALA A 144 22.86 -24.29 -24.84
N PRO A 145 21.93 -25.22 -24.58
CA PRO A 145 21.58 -25.62 -23.21
C PRO A 145 22.69 -26.44 -22.54
N GLY A 146 23.60 -25.74 -21.85
CA GLY A 146 24.43 -26.29 -20.79
C GLY A 146 23.64 -26.34 -19.48
N ALA A 147 23.96 -27.29 -18.60
CA ALA A 147 23.29 -27.43 -17.31
C ALA A 147 23.71 -26.31 -16.34
N GLU A 148 22.96 -25.22 -16.35
CA GLU A 148 23.03 -24.15 -15.36
C GLU A 148 21.85 -24.24 -14.37
N GLY A 149 22.08 -23.87 -13.12
CA GLY A 149 21.05 -23.91 -12.08
C GLY A 149 19.94 -22.91 -12.35
N LEU A 150 18.79 -23.13 -11.68
CA LEU A 150 17.65 -22.21 -11.65
C LEU A 150 18.12 -20.76 -11.54
N GLN A 151 17.90 -19.97 -12.60
CA GLN A 151 18.16 -18.54 -12.56
C GLN A 151 17.20 -17.93 -11.55
N SER A 152 17.71 -17.57 -10.37
CA SER A 152 16.93 -16.92 -9.31
C SER A 152 16.48 -15.56 -9.81
N GLY A 153 15.20 -15.46 -10.22
CA GLY A 153 14.63 -14.20 -10.69
C GLY A 153 14.45 -13.17 -9.58
N LYS A 154 14.07 -11.97 -9.98
CA LYS A 154 13.91 -10.81 -9.09
C LYS A 154 12.73 -11.01 -8.13
N LYS A 155 12.69 -10.25 -7.03
CA LYS A 155 11.77 -10.49 -5.91
C LYS A 155 10.29 -10.35 -6.29
N TRP A 156 9.89 -9.20 -6.83
CA TRP A 156 8.48 -8.80 -6.95
C TRP A 156 8.00 -8.67 -8.38
N LEU A 157 6.84 -9.25 -8.68
CA LEU A 157 5.89 -8.66 -9.62
C LEU A 157 4.96 -7.73 -8.82
N MET A 158 4.98 -6.42 -9.08
CA MET A 158 4.14 -5.45 -8.36
C MET A 158 2.96 -4.95 -9.22
N ILE A 159 1.72 -5.07 -8.74
CA ILE A 159 0.54 -4.60 -9.49
C ILE A 159 -0.29 -3.64 -8.63
N GLY A 160 -0.33 -2.37 -9.02
CA GLY A 160 -1.23 -1.38 -8.45
C GLY A 160 -2.62 -1.47 -9.07
N VAL A 161 -3.67 -1.49 -8.25
CA VAL A 161 -5.07 -1.61 -8.73
C VAL A 161 -5.94 -0.45 -8.22
N GLY A 162 -6.47 0.33 -9.17
CA GLY A 162 -7.22 1.56 -8.91
C GLY A 162 -6.32 2.73 -8.49
N GLY A 163 -6.89 3.94 -8.39
CA GLY A 163 -6.09 5.17 -8.16
C GLY A 163 -5.12 5.11 -6.97
N ALA A 164 -5.52 4.54 -5.83
CA ALA A 164 -4.63 4.39 -4.67
C ALA A 164 -3.42 3.47 -4.97
N GLY A 165 -3.66 2.31 -5.60
CA GLY A 165 -2.59 1.39 -6.00
C GLY A 165 -1.65 2.02 -7.03
N ASN A 166 -2.21 2.71 -8.03
CA ASN A 166 -1.47 3.43 -9.05
C ASN A 166 -0.51 4.47 -8.45
N HIS A 167 -0.98 5.32 -7.54
CA HIS A 167 -0.15 6.36 -6.93
C HIS A 167 0.99 5.81 -6.06
N ILE A 168 0.81 4.63 -5.46
CA ILE A 168 1.88 3.94 -4.71
C ILE A 168 2.91 3.32 -5.66
N ILE A 169 2.48 2.70 -6.77
CA ILE A 169 3.41 2.26 -7.82
C ILE A 169 4.20 3.46 -8.36
N ASP A 170 3.55 4.60 -8.62
CA ASP A 170 4.23 5.84 -9.00
C ASP A 170 5.27 6.26 -7.94
N ALA A 171 4.95 6.21 -6.65
CA ALA A 171 5.89 6.55 -5.59
C ALA A 171 7.09 5.60 -5.52
N VAL A 172 6.90 4.28 -5.74
CA VAL A 172 7.98 3.29 -5.87
C VAL A 172 8.88 3.59 -7.08
N LEU A 173 8.29 3.89 -8.24
CA LEU A 173 9.04 4.21 -9.46
C LEU A 173 9.80 5.54 -9.34
N MET A 174 9.18 6.57 -8.78
CA MET A 174 9.85 7.84 -8.49
C MET A 174 10.96 7.67 -7.45
N ARG A 175 10.82 6.80 -6.44
CA ARG A 175 11.90 6.46 -5.50
C ARG A 175 13.07 5.78 -6.20
N ARG A 176 12.80 4.74 -7.02
CA ARG A 176 13.79 4.05 -7.87
C ARG A 176 14.58 5.05 -8.73
N ASP A 177 13.89 5.99 -9.37
CA ASP A 177 14.52 6.93 -10.29
C ASP A 177 15.25 8.06 -9.56
N THR A 178 14.72 8.52 -8.42
CA THR A 178 15.43 9.44 -7.49
C THR A 178 16.76 8.84 -7.04
N LEU A 179 16.77 7.55 -6.68
CA LEU A 179 17.96 6.82 -6.25
C LEU A 179 18.99 6.69 -7.39
N ARG A 180 18.54 6.29 -8.59
CA ARG A 180 19.40 6.15 -9.78
C ARG A 180 20.05 7.48 -10.17
N GLU A 181 19.29 8.57 -10.18
CA GLU A 181 19.77 9.89 -10.59
C GLU A 181 20.76 10.51 -9.59
N ARG A 182 20.72 10.07 -8.34
CA ARG A 182 21.64 10.50 -7.27
C ARG A 182 22.85 9.59 -7.08
N ASP A 183 22.96 8.49 -7.85
CA ASP A 183 23.99 7.45 -7.68
C ASP A 183 24.01 6.88 -6.25
N GLU A 184 22.83 6.76 -5.62
CA GLU A 184 22.68 6.21 -4.26
C GLU A 184 22.76 4.66 -4.30
N PRO A 185 23.53 3.99 -3.40
CA PRO A 185 23.69 2.52 -3.41
C PRO A 185 22.38 1.72 -3.36
N LEU A 186 21.32 2.30 -2.78
CA LEU A 186 20.00 1.70 -2.69
C LEU A 186 19.28 1.60 -4.04
N ALA A 187 19.74 2.25 -5.12
CA ALA A 187 19.16 2.11 -6.47
C ALA A 187 19.07 0.63 -6.90
N GLY A 188 20.10 -0.16 -6.59
CA GLY A 188 20.16 -1.59 -6.89
C GLY A 188 19.08 -2.43 -6.19
N VAL A 189 18.47 -1.94 -5.10
CA VAL A 189 17.38 -2.64 -4.39
C VAL A 189 16.14 -2.74 -5.27
N TRP A 190 15.73 -1.62 -5.87
CA TRP A 190 14.55 -1.61 -6.74
C TRP A 190 14.84 -2.20 -8.12
N GLU A 191 16.05 -2.01 -8.65
CA GLU A 191 16.46 -2.57 -9.93
C GLU A 191 16.62 -4.10 -9.89
N GLY A 192 17.17 -4.65 -8.81
CA GLY A 192 17.23 -6.10 -8.55
C GLY A 192 15.95 -6.67 -7.93
N GLY A 193 15.11 -5.83 -7.33
CA GLY A 193 13.87 -6.22 -6.65
C GLY A 193 12.67 -6.38 -7.58
N LEU A 194 12.49 -5.50 -8.57
CA LEU A 194 11.31 -5.49 -9.45
C LEU A 194 11.52 -6.36 -10.69
N ALA A 195 10.87 -7.54 -10.71
CA ALA A 195 10.75 -8.44 -11.88
C ALA A 195 10.01 -7.76 -13.03
N ASP A 196 8.84 -7.20 -12.70
CA ASP A 196 8.03 -6.32 -13.55
C ASP A 196 7.03 -5.58 -12.66
N TYR A 197 6.33 -4.61 -13.22
CA TYR A 197 5.31 -3.85 -12.53
C TYR A 197 4.26 -3.28 -13.48
N GLY A 198 3.02 -3.15 -13.00
CA GLY A 198 1.92 -2.57 -13.76
C GLY A 198 0.93 -1.78 -12.90
N SER A 199 0.26 -0.81 -13.52
CA SER A 199 -0.85 -0.07 -12.93
C SER A 199 -2.13 -0.38 -13.70
N LEU A 200 -3.15 -0.90 -13.01
CA LEU A 200 -4.41 -1.34 -13.58
C LEU A 200 -5.58 -0.52 -13.02
N ASN A 201 -6.45 -0.01 -13.89
CA ASN A 201 -7.63 0.76 -13.44
C ASN A 201 -8.79 0.64 -14.43
N THR A 202 -10.00 0.93 -13.95
CA THR A 202 -11.21 1.13 -14.75
C THR A 202 -11.45 2.61 -15.12
N ASN A 203 -10.67 3.54 -14.57
CA ASN A 203 -10.73 4.97 -14.93
C ASN A 203 -9.51 5.35 -15.80
N ILE A 204 -9.76 5.88 -17.00
CA ILE A 204 -8.68 6.25 -17.93
C ILE A 204 -8.01 7.58 -17.59
N ALA A 205 -8.73 8.51 -16.96
CA ALA A 205 -8.14 9.78 -16.52
C ALA A 205 -7.15 9.51 -15.37
N GLU A 206 -7.58 8.76 -14.36
CA GLU A 206 -6.71 8.32 -13.25
C GLU A 206 -5.46 7.57 -13.72
N LEU A 207 -5.52 6.78 -14.80
CA LEU A 207 -4.35 6.14 -15.39
C LEU A 207 -3.48 7.12 -16.17
N GLY A 208 -4.10 7.98 -16.99
CA GLY A 208 -3.40 8.91 -17.88
C GLY A 208 -2.58 9.97 -17.15
N ASP A 209 -2.91 10.26 -15.89
CA ASP A 209 -2.17 11.20 -15.05
C ASP A 209 -1.05 10.56 -14.19
N THR A 210 -0.83 9.24 -14.27
CA THR A 210 0.23 8.55 -13.49
C THR A 210 1.64 8.79 -14.00
N TYR A 211 2.63 8.71 -13.10
CA TYR A 211 4.06 8.69 -13.46
C TYR A 211 4.40 7.46 -14.32
N TYR A 212 3.86 6.29 -13.95
CA TYR A 212 3.94 5.04 -14.71
C TYR A 212 3.52 5.22 -16.17
N ALA A 213 2.35 5.82 -16.41
CA ALA A 213 1.86 6.06 -17.76
C ALA A 213 2.71 7.08 -18.52
N ARG A 214 3.01 8.23 -17.90
CA ARG A 214 3.51 9.40 -18.62
C ARG A 214 5.02 9.44 -18.79
N GLU A 215 5.77 9.06 -17.77
CA GLU A 215 7.23 9.20 -17.72
C GLU A 215 7.95 7.85 -17.86
N ASP A 216 7.45 6.79 -17.20
CA ASP A 216 8.09 5.46 -17.25
C ASP A 216 7.80 4.71 -18.56
N ARG A 217 6.52 4.58 -18.93
CA ARG A 217 6.10 3.84 -20.15
C ARG A 217 5.81 4.74 -21.36
N GLY A 218 5.61 6.04 -21.15
CA GLY A 218 5.38 7.02 -22.22
C GLY A 218 4.12 6.78 -23.05
N TYR A 219 3.05 6.32 -22.41
CA TYR A 219 1.84 5.83 -23.07
C TYR A 219 0.91 6.91 -23.61
N ASP A 220 0.47 6.73 -24.86
CA ASP A 220 -0.70 7.40 -25.40
C ASP A 220 -2.02 6.76 -24.90
N ARG A 221 -3.14 7.43 -25.17
CA ARG A 221 -4.48 6.97 -24.75
C ARG A 221 -4.88 5.59 -25.31
N GLN A 222 -4.41 5.23 -26.50
CA GLN A 222 -4.69 3.91 -27.08
C GLN A 222 -3.86 2.83 -26.38
N GLN A 223 -2.59 3.11 -26.09
CA GLN A 223 -1.73 2.21 -25.33
C GLN A 223 -2.26 2.00 -23.91
N LEU A 224 -2.77 3.03 -23.22
CA LEU A 224 -3.44 2.87 -21.91
C LEU A 224 -4.65 1.92 -21.98
N LEU A 225 -5.50 2.07 -23.00
CA LEU A 225 -6.64 1.19 -23.22
C LEU A 225 -6.22 -0.26 -23.49
N GLN A 226 -5.12 -0.46 -24.21
CA GLN A 226 -4.61 -1.79 -24.47
C GLN A 226 -3.96 -2.38 -23.21
N ASN A 227 -3.03 -1.66 -22.58
CA ASN A 227 -2.02 -2.23 -21.69
C ASN A 227 -2.36 -2.12 -20.19
N ALA A 228 -3.26 -1.22 -19.79
CA ALA A 228 -3.50 -0.88 -18.38
C ALA A 228 -4.99 -0.81 -17.97
N MET A 229 -5.89 -0.58 -18.92
CA MET A 229 -7.33 -0.53 -18.66
C MET A 229 -7.89 -1.91 -18.31
N ILE A 230 -8.59 -2.03 -17.18
CA ILE A 230 -9.41 -3.20 -16.84
C ILE A 230 -10.67 -3.16 -17.72
N ALA A 231 -11.09 -4.32 -18.23
CA ALA A 231 -12.30 -4.53 -19.03
C ALA A 231 -12.43 -3.59 -20.24
N ALA A 232 -11.33 -3.34 -20.95
CA ALA A 232 -11.16 -2.25 -21.92
C ALA A 232 -12.11 -2.20 -23.13
N ARG A 233 -13.04 -3.16 -23.25
CA ARG A 233 -14.09 -3.21 -24.30
C ARG A 233 -15.50 -3.39 -23.72
N LYS A 234 -15.69 -3.21 -22.41
CA LYS A 234 -16.92 -3.54 -21.68
C LYS A 234 -17.61 -2.33 -21.03
N HIS A 235 -16.90 -1.22 -20.84
CA HIS A 235 -17.39 0.02 -20.19
C HIS A 235 -16.70 1.26 -20.78
N ASN A 236 -17.18 2.46 -20.43
CA ASN A 236 -16.70 3.74 -20.98
C ASN A 236 -15.45 4.33 -20.30
N HIS A 237 -14.77 3.58 -19.42
CA HIS A 237 -13.54 3.99 -18.74
C HIS A 237 -13.68 5.13 -17.71
N GLN A 238 -14.86 5.24 -17.12
CA GLN A 238 -15.24 6.21 -16.08
C GLN A 238 -14.92 5.75 -14.64
N GLY A 239 -14.38 4.55 -14.45
CA GLY A 239 -14.17 3.93 -13.14
C GLY A 239 -15.37 3.12 -12.64
N ALA A 240 -15.15 2.33 -11.58
CA ALA A 240 -16.21 1.60 -10.86
C ALA A 240 -16.82 2.41 -9.70
N GLY A 241 -16.38 3.66 -9.50
CA GLY A 241 -16.80 4.53 -8.40
C GLY A 241 -16.64 3.88 -7.03
N ARG A 242 -17.71 3.90 -6.22
CA ARG A 242 -17.78 3.20 -4.92
C ARG A 242 -18.39 1.79 -5.01
N LYS A 243 -18.76 1.26 -6.20
CA LYS A 243 -19.41 -0.05 -6.33
C LYS A 243 -18.37 -1.17 -6.52
N TRP A 244 -18.02 -1.88 -5.45
CA TRP A 244 -17.02 -2.98 -5.51
C TRP A 244 -17.47 -4.16 -6.38
N THR A 245 -18.76 -4.48 -6.39
CA THR A 245 -19.36 -5.51 -7.26
C THR A 245 -19.13 -5.20 -8.74
N VAL A 246 -19.17 -3.93 -9.14
CA VAL A 246 -18.82 -3.47 -10.51
C VAL A 246 -17.34 -3.68 -10.78
N GLY A 247 -16.45 -3.29 -9.86
CA GLY A 247 -15.01 -3.53 -9.97
C GLY A 247 -14.67 -5.01 -10.16
N ARG A 248 -15.33 -5.88 -9.39
CA ARG A 248 -15.23 -7.35 -9.49
C ARG A 248 -15.67 -7.87 -10.85
N LYS A 249 -16.87 -7.48 -11.29
CA LYS A 249 -17.46 -7.91 -12.58
C LYS A 249 -16.64 -7.43 -13.79
N LEU A 250 -16.09 -6.22 -13.73
CA LEU A 250 -15.19 -5.72 -14.76
C LEU A 250 -13.90 -6.55 -14.81
N MET A 251 -13.28 -6.85 -13.68
CA MET A 251 -12.08 -7.69 -13.67
C MET A 251 -12.36 -9.12 -14.18
N GLN A 252 -13.49 -9.73 -13.80
CA GLN A 252 -13.91 -11.05 -14.33
C GLN A 252 -14.02 -11.03 -15.86
N ALA A 253 -14.56 -9.95 -16.44
CA ALA A 253 -14.73 -9.82 -17.89
C ALA A 253 -13.43 -9.73 -18.71
N ASP A 254 -12.27 -9.66 -18.06
CA ASP A 254 -10.92 -9.76 -18.65
C ASP A 254 -10.32 -11.19 -18.62
N PHE A 255 -10.96 -12.10 -17.89
CA PHE A 255 -10.59 -13.52 -17.76
C PHE A 255 -11.69 -14.49 -18.23
N ASP A 256 -12.91 -14.00 -18.53
CA ASP A 256 -14.02 -14.79 -19.06
C ASP A 256 -13.69 -15.46 -20.41
N GLY A 257 -13.88 -16.78 -20.49
CA GLY A 257 -13.81 -17.55 -21.74
C GLY A 257 -12.39 -18.02 -22.09
N GLU A 258 -11.93 -17.72 -23.31
CA GLU A 258 -10.57 -18.06 -23.78
C GLU A 258 -9.57 -16.89 -23.62
N SER A 259 -10.04 -15.69 -23.27
CA SER A 259 -9.20 -14.51 -23.09
C SER A 259 -8.64 -14.42 -21.68
N ASN A 260 -7.34 -14.15 -21.56
CA ASN A 260 -6.70 -13.83 -20.30
C ASN A 260 -5.92 -12.51 -20.46
N ALA A 261 -6.43 -11.42 -19.88
CA ALA A 261 -5.83 -10.10 -20.09
C ALA A 261 -4.38 -10.00 -19.60
N LEU A 262 -4.01 -10.72 -18.54
CA LEU A 262 -2.64 -10.75 -18.01
C LEU A 262 -1.65 -11.40 -18.98
N ARG A 263 -2.05 -12.44 -19.71
CA ARG A 263 -1.23 -13.11 -20.73
C ARG A 263 -1.26 -12.42 -22.09
N ASP A 264 -2.44 -11.94 -22.48
CA ASP A 264 -2.74 -11.61 -23.89
C ASP A 264 -2.77 -10.10 -24.19
N ARG A 265 -2.77 -9.23 -23.17
CA ARG A 265 -3.16 -7.82 -23.35
C ARG A 265 -2.43 -6.79 -22.49
N TRP A 266 -2.33 -6.98 -21.18
CA TRP A 266 -1.70 -6.00 -20.30
C TRP A 266 -0.17 -5.97 -20.51
N ASP A 267 0.44 -4.83 -20.23
CA ASP A 267 1.91 -4.71 -20.22
C ASP A 267 2.47 -5.20 -18.89
N ILE A 268 2.21 -6.47 -18.62
CA ILE A 268 2.70 -7.22 -17.47
C ILE A 268 3.17 -8.56 -18.01
N SER A 269 4.46 -8.82 -17.93
CA SER A 269 5.10 -9.98 -18.54
C SER A 269 4.74 -11.27 -17.79
N ALA A 270 4.08 -12.22 -18.46
CA ALA A 270 3.85 -13.57 -17.93
C ALA A 270 5.17 -14.30 -17.59
N ASN A 271 6.24 -14.07 -18.36
CA ASN A 271 7.57 -14.58 -18.03
C ASN A 271 8.12 -13.96 -16.73
N SER A 272 7.75 -12.71 -16.43
CA SER A 272 8.13 -12.03 -15.18
C SER A 272 7.26 -12.48 -14.01
N LEU A 273 6.00 -12.86 -14.24
CA LEU A 273 5.20 -13.61 -13.27
C LEU A 273 5.89 -14.94 -12.95
N GLU A 274 6.28 -15.74 -13.93
CA GLU A 274 6.99 -17.01 -13.69
C GLU A 274 8.32 -16.78 -12.94
N ALA A 275 9.12 -15.80 -13.37
CA ALA A 275 10.44 -15.53 -12.80
C ALA A 275 10.43 -14.84 -11.42
N SER A 276 9.35 -14.18 -11.00
CA SER A 276 9.35 -13.48 -9.71
C SER A 276 9.40 -14.43 -8.51
N GLN A 277 9.99 -14.01 -7.38
CA GLN A 277 9.87 -14.77 -6.13
C GLN A 277 8.44 -14.72 -5.57
N ALA A 278 7.77 -13.58 -5.71
CA ALA A 278 6.41 -13.35 -5.23
C ALA A 278 5.66 -12.29 -6.07
N VAL A 279 4.37 -12.14 -5.79
CA VAL A 279 3.50 -11.08 -6.31
C VAL A 279 3.08 -10.17 -5.17
N MET A 280 3.14 -8.85 -5.38
CA MET A 280 2.63 -7.84 -4.46
C MET A 280 1.53 -7.05 -5.18
N LEU A 281 0.30 -7.19 -4.70
CA LEU A 281 -0.84 -6.40 -5.14
C LEU A 281 -0.95 -5.17 -4.24
N VAL A 282 -1.29 -4.00 -4.79
CA VAL A 282 -1.38 -2.76 -4.02
C VAL A 282 -2.69 -2.06 -4.35
N HIS A 283 -3.54 -1.83 -3.35
CA HIS A 283 -4.84 -1.18 -3.55
C HIS A 283 -5.42 -0.59 -2.27
N SER A 284 -6.53 0.14 -2.39
CA SER A 284 -7.38 0.50 -1.25
C SER A 284 -8.60 -0.43 -1.16
N VAL A 285 -9.08 -0.70 0.06
CA VAL A 285 -10.25 -1.56 0.33
C VAL A 285 -11.60 -0.87 0.21
N THR A 286 -11.68 0.46 0.18
CA THR A 286 -12.97 1.18 0.19
C THR A 286 -13.40 1.72 -1.19
N LYS A 287 -12.47 1.81 -2.16
CA LYS A 287 -12.73 2.27 -3.54
C LYS A 287 -13.09 1.09 -4.45
N GLY A 288 -14.13 1.25 -5.28
CA GLY A 288 -14.79 0.14 -5.98
C GLY A 288 -13.87 -0.70 -6.87
N THR A 289 -12.96 -0.07 -7.61
CA THR A 289 -12.01 -0.78 -8.49
C THR A 289 -11.05 -1.65 -7.68
N GLY A 290 -10.27 -1.06 -6.77
CA GLY A 290 -9.28 -1.79 -5.97
C GLY A 290 -9.90 -2.87 -5.09
N CYS A 291 -11.00 -2.53 -4.40
CA CYS A 291 -11.75 -3.43 -3.54
C CYS A 291 -12.27 -4.68 -4.27
N GLY A 292 -12.93 -4.49 -5.43
CA GLY A 292 -13.58 -5.59 -6.15
C GLY A 292 -12.68 -6.35 -7.12
N ALA A 293 -11.73 -5.66 -7.76
CA ALA A 293 -10.92 -6.25 -8.83
C ALA A 293 -9.73 -7.05 -8.30
N THR A 294 -9.10 -6.62 -7.19
CA THR A 294 -7.86 -7.25 -6.70
C THR A 294 -8.05 -8.73 -6.30
N PRO A 295 -9.13 -9.14 -5.62
CA PRO A 295 -9.36 -10.55 -5.32
C PRO A 295 -9.45 -11.44 -6.58
N VAL A 296 -10.14 -10.96 -7.63
CA VAL A 296 -10.28 -11.70 -8.90
C VAL A 296 -8.94 -11.81 -9.62
N LEU A 297 -8.15 -10.74 -9.60
CA LEU A 297 -6.79 -10.76 -10.15
C LEU A 297 -5.89 -11.75 -9.40
N ALA A 298 -5.98 -11.79 -8.07
CA ALA A 298 -5.22 -12.72 -7.24
C ALA A 298 -5.61 -14.19 -7.50
N GLU A 299 -6.92 -14.50 -7.58
CA GLU A 299 -7.43 -15.83 -7.97
C GLU A 299 -6.83 -16.27 -9.32
N ASN A 300 -6.90 -15.41 -10.35
CA ASN A 300 -6.38 -15.74 -11.69
C ASN A 300 -4.83 -15.86 -11.73
N ILE A 301 -4.10 -15.04 -10.97
CA ILE A 301 -2.64 -15.16 -10.85
C ILE A 301 -2.26 -16.48 -10.18
N SER A 302 -2.99 -16.88 -9.13
CA SER A 302 -2.77 -18.14 -8.42
C SER A 302 -3.02 -19.35 -9.34
N GLU A 303 -4.13 -19.35 -10.07
CA GLU A 303 -4.43 -20.39 -11.08
C GLU A 303 -3.35 -20.49 -12.17
N MET A 304 -2.90 -19.35 -12.71
CA MET A 304 -1.82 -19.32 -13.71
C MET A 304 -0.48 -19.83 -13.16
N ALA A 305 -0.12 -19.43 -11.94
CA ALA A 305 1.10 -19.88 -11.29
C ALA A 305 1.08 -21.39 -10.98
N GLY A 306 -0.08 -21.93 -10.59
CA GLY A 306 -0.27 -23.36 -10.35
C GLY A 306 -0.19 -24.22 -11.62
N GLN A 307 -0.68 -23.71 -12.76
CA GLN A 307 -0.67 -24.44 -14.04
C GLN A 307 0.73 -24.65 -14.65
N GLY A 308 1.75 -23.93 -14.18
CA GLY A 308 3.13 -24.04 -14.69
C GLY A 308 3.91 -25.28 -14.20
N VAL A 309 3.48 -25.94 -13.12
CA VAL A 309 4.25 -27.02 -12.47
C VAL A 309 3.84 -28.39 -13.02
N GLY A 310 4.31 -28.70 -14.23
CA GLY A 310 4.16 -30.04 -14.80
C GLY A 310 5.08 -31.07 -14.16
N LEU A 311 4.67 -31.68 -13.04
CA LEU A 311 4.92 -33.08 -12.60
C LEU A 311 4.62 -33.25 -11.10
N ASP A 312 3.87 -34.31 -10.78
CA ASP A 312 3.57 -34.91 -9.47
C ASP A 312 2.99 -34.00 -8.35
N ASP A 313 1.73 -34.30 -7.99
CA ASP A 313 1.02 -33.79 -6.80
C ASP A 313 1.82 -34.00 -5.49
N GLU A 314 1.50 -33.16 -4.49
CA GLU A 314 1.99 -33.12 -3.08
C GLU A 314 3.10 -32.08 -2.74
N LEU A 315 3.86 -31.53 -3.68
CA LEU A 315 4.96 -30.59 -3.37
C LEU A 315 5.06 -29.32 -4.25
N ALA A 316 4.01 -28.97 -4.98
CA ALA A 316 3.96 -27.71 -5.74
C ALA A 316 3.97 -26.49 -4.80
N VAL A 317 5.13 -25.86 -4.62
CA VAL A 317 5.26 -24.61 -3.86
C VAL A 317 4.56 -23.50 -4.66
N THR A 318 3.37 -23.10 -4.21
CA THR A 318 2.65 -21.97 -4.78
C THR A 318 3.47 -20.68 -4.64
N LYS A 319 3.38 -19.83 -5.66
CA LYS A 319 4.06 -18.54 -5.70
C LYS A 319 3.34 -17.60 -4.72
N PRO A 320 4.02 -17.04 -3.70
CA PRO A 320 3.39 -16.17 -2.73
C PRO A 320 2.72 -14.95 -3.38
N ILE A 321 1.47 -14.70 -3.04
CA ILE A 321 0.71 -13.51 -3.40
C ILE A 321 0.41 -12.76 -2.11
N LEU A 322 0.92 -11.54 -2.00
CA LEU A 322 0.67 -10.62 -0.90
C LEU A 322 -0.15 -9.43 -1.39
N SER A 323 -0.96 -8.83 -0.50
CA SER A 323 -1.65 -7.57 -0.79
C SER A 323 -1.31 -6.49 0.23
N SER A 324 -0.80 -5.36 -0.25
CA SER A 324 -0.70 -4.09 0.48
C SER A 324 -2.03 -3.35 0.36
N VAL A 325 -2.69 -3.17 1.50
CA VAL A 325 -4.07 -2.67 1.60
C VAL A 325 -4.09 -1.33 2.30
N ILE A 326 -4.66 -0.32 1.64
CA ILE A 326 -4.80 1.03 2.21
C ILE A 326 -6.21 1.21 2.77
N ILE A 327 -6.25 1.39 4.08
CA ILE A 327 -7.41 1.72 4.91
C ILE A 327 -7.47 3.25 5.04
N PRO A 328 -8.58 3.91 4.66
CA PRO A 328 -8.74 5.36 4.86
C PRO A 328 -8.93 5.69 6.35
N GLU A 329 -8.84 6.98 6.67
CA GLU A 329 -8.97 7.49 8.03
C GLU A 329 -10.33 7.14 8.67
N ASP A 330 -10.36 6.93 9.98
CA ASP A 330 -11.57 6.56 10.73
C ASP A 330 -12.71 7.60 10.59
N ASP A 331 -12.39 8.89 10.42
CA ASP A 331 -13.37 9.96 10.23
C ASP A 331 -13.99 9.98 8.81
N ASP A 332 -13.34 9.34 7.83
CA ASP A 332 -13.85 9.15 6.46
C ASP A 332 -14.72 7.87 6.34
N PHE A 333 -14.78 7.03 7.38
CA PHE A 333 -15.49 5.75 7.39
C PHE A 333 -16.99 5.90 7.66
N GLY A 334 -17.76 6.21 6.61
CA GLY A 334 -19.20 5.95 6.61
C GLY A 334 -19.54 4.46 6.72
N GLY A 335 -20.74 4.11 7.19
CA GLY A 335 -21.15 2.70 7.30
C GLY A 335 -21.10 1.95 5.96
N SER A 336 -21.37 2.64 4.85
CA SER A 336 -21.24 2.06 3.51
C SER A 336 -19.79 1.71 3.15
N GLU A 337 -18.82 2.50 3.63
CA GLU A 337 -17.38 2.31 3.47
C GLU A 337 -16.91 1.11 4.30
N MET A 338 -17.42 0.94 5.52
CA MET A 338 -17.14 -0.22 6.39
C MET A 338 -17.59 -1.53 5.74
N VAL A 339 -18.84 -1.58 5.23
CA VAL A 339 -19.37 -2.75 4.50
C VAL A 339 -18.48 -3.13 3.30
N ARG A 340 -17.99 -2.14 2.54
CA ARG A 340 -17.07 -2.39 1.42
C ARG A 340 -15.70 -2.86 1.88
N GLY A 341 -15.18 -2.28 2.97
CA GLY A 341 -13.92 -2.69 3.58
C GLY A 341 -13.93 -4.17 3.97
N VAL A 342 -14.96 -4.60 4.70
CA VAL A 342 -15.15 -6.00 5.12
C VAL A 342 -15.32 -6.93 3.93
N ALA A 343 -16.22 -6.61 2.98
CA ALA A 343 -16.47 -7.45 1.81
C ALA A 343 -15.22 -7.61 0.92
N GLY A 344 -14.48 -6.52 0.71
CA GLY A 344 -13.21 -6.51 -0.03
C GLY A 344 -12.14 -7.35 0.66
N MET A 345 -11.93 -7.14 1.97
CA MET A 345 -10.97 -7.90 2.78
C MET A 345 -11.29 -9.39 2.82
N ALA A 346 -12.56 -9.76 3.02
CA ALA A 346 -12.99 -11.16 3.11
C ALA A 346 -12.90 -11.91 1.76
N HIS A 347 -13.11 -11.23 0.64
CA HIS A 347 -12.81 -11.79 -0.68
C HIS A 347 -11.30 -11.89 -0.92
N LEU A 348 -10.54 -10.86 -0.57
CA LEU A 348 -9.09 -10.82 -0.74
C LEU A 348 -8.40 -11.93 0.06
N SER A 349 -8.81 -12.17 1.30
CA SER A 349 -8.20 -13.16 2.19
C SER A 349 -8.35 -14.61 1.74
N LYS A 350 -9.28 -14.89 0.82
CA LYS A 350 -9.39 -16.21 0.18
C LYS A 350 -8.41 -16.37 -1.00
N ALA A 351 -7.93 -15.25 -1.57
CA ALA A 351 -7.21 -15.21 -2.83
C ALA A 351 -5.71 -14.89 -2.71
N VAL A 352 -5.24 -14.48 -1.53
CA VAL A 352 -3.84 -14.13 -1.23
C VAL A 352 -3.36 -14.89 0.02
N ASP A 353 -2.05 -15.08 0.18
CA ASP A 353 -1.50 -15.77 1.36
C ASP A 353 -1.38 -14.83 2.56
N GLY A 354 -1.23 -13.53 2.32
CA GLY A 354 -1.14 -12.53 3.38
C GLY A 354 -1.48 -11.10 2.96
N ILE A 355 -1.99 -10.34 3.92
CA ILE A 355 -2.45 -8.95 3.74
C ILE A 355 -1.66 -8.05 4.69
N ILE A 356 -1.06 -6.98 4.16
CA ILE A 356 -0.34 -5.95 4.91
C ILE A 356 -1.23 -4.70 4.92
N PRO A 357 -2.02 -4.45 5.98
CA PRO A 357 -2.87 -3.27 6.05
C PRO A 357 -2.07 -2.05 6.50
N PHE A 358 -2.34 -0.92 5.86
CA PHE A 358 -1.79 0.39 6.15
C PHE A 358 -2.95 1.36 6.43
N ASP A 359 -2.85 2.13 7.49
CA ASP A 359 -3.85 3.10 7.91
C ASP A 359 -3.34 4.51 7.57
N ASN A 360 -4.10 5.25 6.77
CA ASN A 360 -3.74 6.62 6.37
C ASN A 360 -3.52 7.53 7.58
N GLN A 361 -4.32 7.39 8.65
CA GLN A 361 -4.17 8.19 9.86
C GLN A 361 -2.82 7.92 10.53
N ARG A 362 -2.45 6.65 10.67
CA ARG A 362 -1.14 6.27 11.24
C ARG A 362 0.02 6.69 10.34
N LEU A 363 -0.15 6.62 9.02
CA LEU A 363 0.90 7.05 8.07
C LEU A 363 1.17 8.57 8.10
N ASP A 364 0.19 9.41 8.48
CA ASP A 364 0.39 10.85 8.70
C ASP A 364 1.00 11.14 10.08
N GLU A 365 0.60 10.39 11.12
CA GLU A 365 1.12 10.54 12.50
C GLU A 365 2.58 10.06 12.67
N VAL A 366 3.01 9.03 11.93
CA VAL A 366 4.37 8.46 12.02
C VAL A 366 5.36 9.40 11.33
N GLY A 367 6.10 10.14 12.15
CA GLY A 367 6.90 11.28 11.71
C GLY A 367 7.93 11.01 10.59
N ALA A 368 8.19 12.08 9.82
CA ALA A 368 9.05 12.09 8.63
C ALA A 368 10.47 11.53 8.79
N ASP A 369 10.98 11.37 10.02
CA ASP A 369 12.30 10.79 10.32
C ASP A 369 12.49 9.36 9.78
N ILE A 370 11.41 8.62 9.47
CA ILE A 370 11.45 7.26 8.90
C ILE A 370 11.19 7.26 7.38
N SER A 371 10.69 8.37 6.82
CA SER A 371 10.32 8.46 5.40
C SER A 371 11.55 8.39 4.46
N VAL A 372 11.36 7.81 3.26
CA VAL A 372 12.43 7.82 2.23
C VAL A 372 12.41 9.10 1.39
N ALA A 373 13.59 9.51 0.94
CA ALA A 373 13.73 10.62 0.01
C ALA A 373 13.24 10.23 -1.40
N ILE A 374 12.18 10.90 -1.84
CA ILE A 374 11.66 10.87 -3.21
C ILE A 374 11.71 12.31 -3.74
N ASP A 375 12.06 12.49 -5.01
CA ASP A 375 12.05 13.81 -5.66
C ASP A 375 10.72 14.54 -5.45
N GLU A 376 10.79 15.71 -4.84
CA GLU A 376 9.62 16.44 -4.36
C GLU A 376 8.84 17.11 -5.49
N GLU A 377 9.50 17.50 -6.59
CA GLU A 377 8.82 18.08 -7.75
C GLU A 377 8.01 17.00 -8.48
N ARG A 378 8.58 15.81 -8.70
CA ARG A 378 7.86 14.67 -9.29
C ARG A 378 6.73 14.19 -8.38
N LEU A 379 6.99 14.02 -7.08
CA LEU A 379 5.99 13.50 -6.16
C LEU A 379 4.79 14.43 -6.06
N ASN A 380 4.99 15.75 -5.98
CA ASN A 380 3.90 16.73 -6.01
C ASN A 380 3.18 16.83 -7.38
N ALA A 381 3.83 16.44 -8.48
CA ALA A 381 3.22 16.44 -9.81
C ALA A 381 2.33 15.20 -10.09
N TYR A 382 2.66 14.06 -9.47
CA TYR A 382 2.08 12.75 -9.81
C TYR A 382 1.31 12.07 -8.66
N ASN A 383 1.48 12.51 -7.42
CA ASN A 383 0.68 12.06 -6.27
C ASN A 383 -0.24 13.18 -5.77
N PRO A 384 -1.46 12.86 -5.26
CA PRO A 384 -2.32 13.86 -4.65
C PRO A 384 -1.65 14.43 -3.39
N ILE A 385 -1.77 15.74 -3.17
CA ILE A 385 -1.05 16.50 -2.13
C ILE A 385 -1.15 15.85 -0.74
N ASN A 386 -2.34 15.40 -0.34
CA ASN A 386 -2.59 14.81 0.97
C ASN A 386 -1.93 13.42 1.17
N TYR A 387 -1.40 12.79 0.12
CA TYR A 387 -0.77 11.46 0.19
C TYR A 387 0.74 11.47 -0.09
N VAL A 388 1.34 12.65 -0.27
CA VAL A 388 2.77 12.82 -0.58
C VAL A 388 3.66 12.20 0.51
N ASP A 389 3.45 12.57 1.77
CA ASP A 389 4.27 12.06 2.89
C ASP A 389 3.88 10.64 3.32
N ILE A 390 2.57 10.34 3.34
CA ILE A 390 1.99 9.00 3.55
C ILE A 390 2.66 7.97 2.63
N ASN A 391 2.77 8.26 1.33
CA ASN A 391 3.37 7.33 0.37
C ASN A 391 4.89 7.23 0.49
N ARG A 392 5.60 8.26 0.98
CA ARG A 392 7.04 8.13 1.30
C ARG A 392 7.29 7.11 2.42
N LEU A 393 6.43 7.07 3.44
CA LEU A 393 6.57 6.13 4.56
C LEU A 393 6.19 4.70 4.16
N LEU A 394 5.12 4.53 3.37
CA LEU A 394 4.74 3.23 2.81
C LEU A 394 5.86 2.67 1.91
N VAL A 395 6.44 3.50 1.03
CA VAL A 395 7.59 3.12 0.20
C VAL A 395 8.82 2.76 1.06
N ALA A 396 9.05 3.42 2.20
CA ALA A 396 10.14 3.04 3.11
C ALA A 396 9.97 1.60 3.66
N PHE A 397 8.74 1.22 4.02
CA PHE A 397 8.42 -0.14 4.44
C PHE A 397 8.59 -1.17 3.30
N LEU A 398 8.15 -0.85 2.09
CA LEU A 398 8.31 -1.72 0.92
C LEU A 398 9.76 -1.82 0.43
N GLU A 399 10.56 -0.75 0.56
CA GLU A 399 12.01 -0.75 0.27
C GLU A 399 12.73 -1.71 1.21
N ALA A 400 12.45 -1.61 2.52
CA ALA A 400 12.95 -2.54 3.53
C ALA A 400 12.56 -3.99 3.25
N PHE A 401 11.28 -4.26 2.95
CA PHE A 401 10.83 -5.61 2.59
C PHE A 401 11.41 -6.11 1.25
N THR A 402 11.81 -5.20 0.35
CA THR A 402 12.47 -5.58 -0.91
C THR A 402 13.91 -6.04 -0.67
N MET A 403 14.65 -5.36 0.21
CA MET A 403 16.05 -5.70 0.53
C MET A 403 16.25 -7.12 1.09
N SER A 404 15.24 -7.69 1.76
CA SER A 404 15.38 -8.89 2.59
C SER A 404 15.61 -10.21 1.86
N SER A 405 15.40 -10.29 0.53
CA SER A 405 15.72 -11.48 -0.29
C SER A 405 16.32 -11.15 -1.67
N THR A 406 16.90 -9.96 -1.84
CA THR A 406 17.50 -9.55 -3.12
C THR A 406 18.57 -10.57 -3.56
N PRO A 407 18.44 -11.28 -4.70
CA PRO A 407 19.36 -12.35 -5.05
C PRO A 407 20.78 -11.82 -5.27
N GLN A 408 21.76 -12.34 -4.51
CA GLN A 408 23.19 -11.92 -4.58
C GLN A 408 23.88 -12.15 -5.95
N ASN A 409 23.14 -12.63 -6.96
CA ASN A 409 23.63 -13.05 -8.26
C ASN A 409 23.32 -12.09 -9.42
N TYR A 410 22.38 -11.14 -9.29
CA TYR A 410 21.93 -10.35 -10.45
C TYR A 410 22.80 -9.13 -10.78
N ASP A 411 23.44 -8.51 -9.78
CA ASP A 411 24.66 -7.73 -10.01
C ASP A 411 25.64 -7.95 -8.85
N GLN A 412 26.79 -8.53 -9.19
CA GLN A 412 27.91 -8.78 -8.29
C GLN A 412 28.60 -7.49 -7.78
N SER A 413 28.14 -6.31 -8.18
CA SER A 413 28.60 -4.98 -7.73
C SER A 413 27.62 -4.34 -6.74
N ALA A 414 26.34 -4.30 -7.10
CA ALA A 414 25.28 -3.67 -6.30
C ALA A 414 24.71 -4.59 -5.21
N THR A 415 24.39 -5.85 -5.52
CA THR A 415 23.75 -6.76 -4.55
C THR A 415 24.76 -7.38 -3.58
N ARG A 416 26.05 -7.43 -3.93
CA ARG A 416 27.14 -7.82 -3.00
C ARG A 416 27.35 -6.85 -1.83
N GLN A 417 26.80 -5.65 -1.91
CA GLN A 417 26.91 -4.65 -0.85
C GLN A 417 25.97 -4.97 0.31
N ILE A 418 24.81 -5.58 0.03
CA ILE A 418 23.82 -5.98 1.02
C ILE A 418 24.10 -7.44 1.44
N ASN A 419 24.50 -7.64 2.70
CA ASN A 419 24.89 -8.94 3.23
C ASN A 419 24.17 -9.24 4.54
N GLY A 420 23.61 -10.43 4.68
CA GLY A 420 22.83 -10.80 5.86
C GLY A 420 22.23 -12.19 5.75
N GLU A 421 21.31 -12.49 6.66
CA GLU A 421 20.47 -13.68 6.58
C GLU A 421 19.42 -13.50 5.46
N VAL A 422 19.16 -14.57 4.71
CA VAL A 422 18.14 -14.55 3.66
C VAL A 422 16.78 -14.70 4.33
N PHE A 423 15.90 -13.72 4.12
CA PHE A 423 14.51 -13.75 4.58
C PHE A 423 13.60 -13.72 3.35
N ASP A 424 13.16 -14.90 2.94
CA ASP A 424 12.33 -15.06 1.76
C ASP A 424 10.91 -14.52 2.04
N VAL A 425 10.16 -14.16 0.98
CA VAL A 425 8.79 -13.64 1.14
C VAL A 425 7.88 -14.55 1.99
N PRO A 426 7.91 -15.89 1.85
CA PRO A 426 7.15 -16.78 2.73
C PRO A 426 7.44 -16.64 4.23
N ASP A 427 8.65 -16.24 4.62
CA ASP A 427 9.04 -16.13 6.03
C ASP A 427 8.32 -14.96 6.73
N SER A 428 7.65 -14.09 5.97
CA SER A 428 6.81 -13.02 6.53
C SER A 428 5.43 -13.50 7.00
N PHE A 429 4.94 -14.67 6.59
CA PHE A 429 3.59 -15.16 6.93
C PHE A 429 3.49 -16.66 7.24
N ARG A 430 4.24 -17.54 6.56
CA ARG A 430 4.13 -19.00 6.74
C ARG A 430 4.26 -19.49 8.18
N PRO A 431 5.07 -18.91 9.07
CA PRO A 431 5.12 -19.36 10.46
C PRO A 431 3.82 -19.16 11.27
N ALA A 432 2.85 -18.40 10.74
CA ALA A 432 1.51 -18.25 11.32
C ALA A 432 0.50 -19.26 10.75
N GLU A 433 0.71 -19.82 9.55
CA GLU A 433 -0.24 -20.76 8.91
C GLU A 433 -0.56 -21.99 9.78
N PRO A 434 0.40 -22.64 10.48
CA PRO A 434 0.10 -23.80 11.33
C PRO A 434 -0.65 -23.47 12.62
N LYS A 435 -0.92 -22.18 12.91
CA LYS A 435 -1.59 -21.70 14.12
C LYS A 435 -3.09 -21.47 13.93
N TYR A 436 -3.58 -21.57 12.70
CA TYR A 436 -5.02 -21.54 12.45
C TYR A 436 -5.66 -22.82 13.02
N PRO A 437 -6.86 -22.72 13.63
CA PRO A 437 -7.59 -23.89 14.10
C PRO A 437 -7.76 -24.96 13.03
N ALA A 438 -7.53 -26.21 13.40
CA ALA A 438 -7.76 -27.39 12.58
C ALA A 438 -9.27 -27.68 12.42
N ASP A 439 -9.95 -26.77 11.74
CA ASP A 439 -11.40 -26.77 11.50
C ASP A 439 -11.70 -27.53 10.20
N SER A 440 -12.29 -28.73 10.33
CA SER A 440 -12.59 -29.61 9.19
C SER A 440 -13.69 -29.08 8.27
N ASP A 441 -14.44 -28.09 8.72
CA ASP A 441 -15.65 -27.61 8.06
C ASP A 441 -15.40 -26.29 7.28
N ARG A 442 -14.15 -25.79 7.28
CA ARG A 442 -13.73 -24.62 6.47
C ARG A 442 -13.31 -25.03 5.06
N ASP A 443 -13.97 -24.46 4.05
CA ASP A 443 -13.61 -24.61 2.63
C ASP A 443 -12.23 -24.01 2.27
N HIS A 444 -11.68 -23.12 3.10
CA HIS A 444 -10.39 -22.45 2.87
C HIS A 444 -9.81 -21.91 4.19
N GLN A 445 -8.48 -21.79 4.22
CA GLN A 445 -7.75 -21.01 5.24
C GLN A 445 -7.66 -19.55 4.76
N PRO A 446 -7.92 -18.55 5.61
CA PRO A 446 -7.81 -17.15 5.23
C PRO A 446 -6.36 -16.66 5.34
N ALA A 447 -6.02 -15.65 4.53
CA ALA A 447 -4.76 -14.93 4.55
C ALA A 447 -4.32 -14.48 5.95
N VAL A 448 -3.01 -14.45 6.18
CA VAL A 448 -2.41 -13.87 7.39
C VAL A 448 -2.47 -12.34 7.33
N ILE A 449 -3.10 -11.71 8.33
CA ILE A 449 -2.98 -10.28 8.55
C ILE A 449 -1.61 -9.99 9.15
N MET A 450 -0.80 -9.22 8.43
CA MET A 450 0.58 -8.85 8.77
C MET A 450 0.62 -7.38 9.15
N ALA A 451 0.46 -7.04 10.43
CA ALA A 451 0.50 -5.67 10.91
C ALA A 451 1.92 -5.08 10.77
N PRO A 452 2.14 -4.06 9.91
CA PRO A 452 3.46 -3.52 9.64
C PRO A 452 4.01 -2.60 10.75
N VAL A 453 5.29 -2.77 11.08
CA VAL A 453 6.06 -1.85 11.93
C VAL A 453 7.42 -1.48 11.34
N ILE A 454 7.85 -0.25 11.60
CA ILE A 454 9.19 0.23 11.26
C ILE A 454 9.72 1.24 12.29
N GLY A 455 10.92 1.02 12.82
CA GLY A 455 11.61 1.95 13.73
C GLY A 455 12.99 2.33 13.23
N ARG A 456 13.50 3.49 13.66
CA ARG A 456 14.83 4.03 13.30
C ARG A 456 15.60 4.48 14.55
N SER A 457 16.91 4.28 14.55
CA SER A 457 17.82 4.73 15.61
C SER A 457 19.12 5.30 15.03
N PHE A 458 19.43 6.53 15.42
CA PHE A 458 20.69 7.22 15.11
C PHE A 458 21.79 7.00 16.17
N ALA A 459 21.58 6.08 17.12
CA ALA A 459 22.56 5.81 18.18
C ALA A 459 23.97 5.53 17.61
N SER A 460 24.98 6.01 18.34
CA SER A 460 26.40 5.84 18.00
C SER A 460 27.00 4.52 18.50
N SER A 461 26.25 3.81 19.36
CA SER A 461 26.63 2.53 19.95
C SER A 461 25.36 1.76 20.31
N PHE A 462 25.42 0.42 20.32
CA PHE A 462 24.29 -0.47 20.54
C PHE A 462 24.52 -1.42 21.72
N ASP A 463 23.61 -1.37 22.67
CA ASP A 463 23.48 -2.28 23.81
C ASP A 463 22.02 -2.73 23.97
N ARG A 464 21.73 -3.57 24.98
CA ARG A 464 20.36 -4.04 25.28
C ARG A 464 19.38 -2.87 25.49
N SER A 465 19.82 -1.76 26.08
CA SER A 465 19.00 -0.57 26.32
C SER A 465 18.63 0.15 25.02
N THR A 466 19.60 0.27 24.11
CA THR A 466 19.43 0.90 22.79
C THR A 466 18.57 0.05 21.87
N LEU A 467 18.76 -1.28 21.88
CA LEU A 467 17.88 -2.23 21.18
C LEU A 467 16.45 -2.20 21.74
N SER A 468 16.26 -2.10 23.07
CA SER A 468 14.94 -1.95 23.69
C SER A 468 14.28 -0.62 23.31
N THR A 469 15.05 0.45 23.18
CA THR A 469 14.55 1.75 22.70
C THR A 469 14.14 1.67 21.23
N LEU A 470 14.90 0.99 20.37
CA LEU A 470 14.54 0.76 18.96
C LEU A 470 13.27 -0.10 18.83
N ALA A 471 13.15 -1.19 19.61
CA ALA A 471 11.95 -2.02 19.66
C ALA A 471 10.71 -1.22 20.10
N ARG A 472 10.83 -0.42 21.17
CA ARG A 472 9.79 0.50 21.64
C ARG A 472 9.39 1.52 20.57
N THR A 473 10.34 2.08 19.84
CA THR A 473 10.06 3.02 18.76
C THR A 473 9.28 2.33 17.63
N ALA A 474 9.71 1.15 17.17
CA ALA A 474 8.98 0.41 16.13
C ALA A 474 7.56 0.02 16.57
N LEU A 475 7.43 -0.61 17.75
CA LEU A 475 6.17 -1.23 18.20
C LEU A 475 5.12 -0.26 18.76
N PHE A 476 5.46 1.00 19.06
CA PHE A 476 4.50 2.00 19.58
C PHE A 476 4.47 3.35 18.86
N LYS A 477 5.51 3.68 18.07
CA LYS A 477 5.59 4.94 17.30
C LYS A 477 5.80 4.72 15.81
N GLY A 478 6.04 3.48 15.41
CA GLY A 478 6.37 3.07 14.05
C GLY A 478 5.37 2.05 13.50
N GLN A 479 4.22 1.89 14.15
CA GLN A 479 3.12 1.07 13.66
C GLN A 479 2.45 1.81 12.50
N LEU A 480 2.35 1.17 11.33
CA LEU A 480 1.71 1.77 10.15
C LEU A 480 0.21 1.44 10.07
N ILE A 481 -0.32 0.82 11.13
CA ILE A 481 -1.73 0.61 11.47
C ILE A 481 -1.84 0.48 13.00
N ASP A 482 -2.98 0.86 13.59
CA ASP A 482 -3.18 0.69 15.04
C ASP A 482 -3.39 -0.78 15.44
N PHE A 483 -2.68 -1.26 16.46
CA PHE A 483 -2.87 -2.59 17.06
C PHE A 483 -2.19 -2.70 18.44
N ASP A 484 -2.58 -3.71 19.22
CA ASP A 484 -1.87 -4.08 20.45
C ASP A 484 -0.87 -5.22 20.17
N PRO A 485 0.47 -5.01 20.30
CA PRO A 485 1.47 -6.06 20.07
C PRO A 485 1.30 -7.30 20.95
N SER A 486 0.71 -7.16 22.14
CA SER A 486 0.47 -8.27 23.07
C SER A 486 -0.64 -9.21 22.60
N THR A 487 -1.41 -8.81 21.58
CA THR A 487 -2.46 -9.64 20.97
C THR A 487 -2.00 -10.42 19.72
N ALA A 488 -0.78 -10.17 19.23
CA ALA A 488 -0.23 -10.84 18.04
C ALA A 488 0.11 -12.31 18.31
N TRP A 489 -0.04 -13.18 17.30
CA TRP A 489 0.36 -14.59 17.33
C TRP A 489 1.89 -14.80 17.28
N GLY A 490 2.64 -13.72 17.05
CA GLY A 490 4.07 -13.72 16.79
C GLY A 490 4.44 -12.63 15.78
N GLY A 491 5.65 -12.72 15.24
CA GLY A 491 6.07 -11.86 14.14
C GLY A 491 7.43 -12.20 13.56
N SER A 492 7.66 -11.66 12.36
CA SER A 492 8.94 -11.70 11.65
C SER A 492 9.52 -10.29 11.60
N PHE A 493 10.78 -10.17 12.00
CA PHE A 493 11.51 -8.91 12.16
C PHE A 493 12.84 -8.96 11.40
N MET A 494 13.28 -7.80 10.95
CA MET A 494 14.60 -7.59 10.34
C MET A 494 15.24 -6.33 10.93
N ILE A 495 16.43 -6.48 11.52
CA ILE A 495 17.27 -5.36 11.94
C ILE A 495 18.33 -5.08 10.89
N TYR A 496 18.43 -3.83 10.42
CA TYR A 496 19.34 -3.47 9.35
C TYR A 496 20.00 -2.10 9.52
N GLY A 497 21.23 -1.95 9.04
CA GLY A 497 22.06 -0.78 9.29
C GLY A 497 23.38 -0.78 8.53
N PRO A 498 24.19 0.28 8.65
CA PRO A 498 25.56 0.29 8.11
C PRO A 498 26.46 -0.72 8.82
N GLU A 499 27.46 -1.22 8.10
CA GLU A 499 28.40 -2.26 8.53
C GLU A 499 28.97 -2.02 9.95
N GLU A 500 29.53 -0.84 10.21
CA GLU A 500 30.10 -0.44 11.51
C GLU A 500 29.12 -0.63 12.69
N LYS A 501 27.83 -0.34 12.51
CA LYS A 501 26.80 -0.49 13.56
C LYS A 501 26.30 -1.93 13.64
N MET A 502 26.22 -2.63 12.52
CA MET A 502 25.78 -4.03 12.48
C MET A 502 26.83 -4.99 13.05
N GLU A 503 28.12 -4.68 12.97
CA GLU A 503 29.19 -5.43 13.67
C GLU A 503 29.01 -5.42 15.20
N GLU A 504 28.53 -4.30 15.77
CA GLU A 504 28.24 -4.17 17.21
C GLU A 504 26.93 -4.86 17.61
N ILE A 505 25.93 -4.84 16.73
CA ILE A 505 24.61 -5.45 16.94
C ILE A 505 24.64 -6.98 16.82
N ALA A 506 25.43 -7.54 15.89
CA ALA A 506 25.42 -8.97 15.59
C ALA A 506 25.70 -9.85 16.83
N PRO A 507 26.65 -9.54 17.73
CA PRO A 507 26.81 -10.27 19.00
C PRO A 507 25.55 -10.29 19.88
N LEU A 508 24.78 -9.21 19.91
CA LEU A 508 23.55 -9.08 20.70
C LEU A 508 22.41 -9.91 20.08
N VAL A 509 22.25 -9.84 18.75
CA VAL A 509 21.24 -10.63 18.03
C VAL A 509 21.55 -12.14 18.14
N ASN A 510 22.81 -12.54 17.97
CA ASN A 510 23.25 -13.93 18.17
C ASN A 510 23.06 -14.43 19.62
N ALA A 511 23.12 -13.53 20.60
CA ALA A 511 22.80 -13.83 22.00
C ALA A 511 21.28 -13.88 22.29
N ASN A 512 20.43 -13.70 21.27
CA ASN A 512 18.96 -13.54 21.35
C ASN A 512 18.48 -12.28 22.09
N GLU A 513 19.32 -11.29 22.37
CA GLU A 513 18.95 -10.10 23.17
C GLU A 513 17.74 -9.36 22.57
N LEU A 514 17.72 -9.15 21.25
CA LEU A 514 16.59 -8.50 20.57
C LEU A 514 15.31 -9.35 20.61
N LYS A 515 15.45 -10.68 20.49
CA LYS A 515 14.32 -11.62 20.57
C LYS A 515 13.74 -11.69 21.99
N ASP A 516 14.59 -11.71 23.00
CA ASP A 516 14.23 -11.64 24.42
C ASP A 516 13.48 -10.33 24.72
N ILE A 517 14.00 -9.18 24.23
CA ILE A 517 13.34 -7.88 24.32
C ILE A 517 11.93 -7.96 23.72
N LEU A 518 11.81 -8.33 22.44
CA LEU A 518 10.51 -8.40 21.72
C LEU A 518 9.52 -9.37 22.38
N SER A 519 10.01 -10.44 23.01
CA SER A 519 9.18 -11.42 23.71
C SER A 519 8.67 -11.00 25.09
N GLY A 520 9.16 -9.88 25.65
CA GLY A 520 8.84 -9.44 27.01
C GLY A 520 7.40 -8.97 27.19
N GLU A 521 6.96 -8.92 28.47
CA GLU A 521 5.63 -8.49 28.93
C GLU A 521 5.17 -7.13 28.36
N GLU A 522 6.11 -6.26 27.97
CA GLU A 522 5.82 -4.94 27.40
C GLU A 522 5.37 -4.98 25.93
N PHE A 523 5.69 -6.06 25.21
CA PHE A 523 5.52 -6.15 23.76
C PHE A 523 4.65 -7.35 23.41
N LEU A 524 5.24 -8.46 22.95
CA LEU A 524 4.49 -9.66 22.60
C LEU A 524 4.20 -10.58 23.81
N ASP A 525 4.43 -10.15 25.06
CA ASP A 525 4.12 -10.89 26.30
C ASP A 525 4.08 -12.42 26.15
N ARG A 526 5.24 -13.02 25.82
CA ARG A 526 5.34 -14.44 25.51
C ARG A 526 5.09 -15.34 26.73
N GLY A 527 5.10 -14.77 27.94
CA GLY A 527 4.83 -15.48 29.18
C GLY A 527 3.34 -15.78 29.41
N SER A 528 2.44 -14.96 28.85
CA SER A 528 1.00 -15.01 29.09
C SER A 528 0.23 -15.71 27.95
N THR A 529 0.68 -16.90 27.56
CA THR A 529 0.00 -17.74 26.55
C THR A 529 -0.75 -18.90 27.19
N ASP A 530 -1.93 -19.24 26.68
CA ASP A 530 -2.68 -20.40 27.16
C ASP A 530 -2.02 -21.75 26.78
N PRO A 531 -2.32 -22.86 27.48
CA PRO A 531 -1.71 -24.16 27.22
C PRO A 531 -1.98 -24.67 25.80
N GLY A 532 -0.94 -24.70 24.97
CA GLY A 532 -0.99 -25.14 23.57
C GLY A 532 -0.63 -24.02 22.59
N GLN A 533 -0.86 -22.77 22.97
CA GLN A 533 -0.47 -21.60 22.18
C GLN A 533 1.03 -21.35 22.27
N SER A 534 1.60 -20.77 21.20
CA SER A 534 2.99 -20.30 21.19
C SER A 534 3.08 -18.97 20.46
N VAL A 535 3.77 -18.00 21.06
CA VAL A 535 4.20 -16.78 20.38
C VAL A 535 5.58 -17.04 19.79
N ASP A 536 5.71 -16.91 18.47
CA ASP A 536 6.95 -17.17 17.77
C ASP A 536 7.53 -15.90 17.16
N LEU A 537 8.86 -15.81 17.21
CA LEU A 537 9.61 -14.63 16.85
C LEU A 537 10.80 -15.02 16.00
N TYR A 538 10.85 -14.47 14.80
CA TYR A 538 11.96 -14.60 13.87
C TYR A 538 12.60 -13.23 13.72
N VAL A 539 13.93 -13.17 13.86
CA VAL A 539 14.70 -11.93 13.84
C VAL A 539 15.89 -12.18 12.93
N ASN A 540 15.92 -11.50 11.80
CA ASN A 540 16.99 -11.58 10.81
C ASN A 540 17.84 -10.31 10.85
N GLN A 541 19.10 -10.40 10.44
CA GLN A 541 20.01 -9.26 10.36
C GLN A 541 20.51 -8.98 8.93
N LEU A 542 20.62 -7.70 8.58
CA LEU A 542 21.06 -7.24 7.26
C LEU A 542 22.01 -6.03 7.35
N VAL A 543 23.17 -6.12 6.70
CA VAL A 543 24.06 -4.98 6.46
C VAL A 543 23.62 -4.28 5.18
N VAL A 544 23.38 -2.98 5.25
CA VAL A 544 22.94 -2.14 4.12
C VAL A 544 23.86 -0.92 4.01
N PRO A 545 24.67 -0.81 2.93
CA PRO A 545 25.50 0.37 2.71
C PRO A 545 24.69 1.61 2.28
N GLY A 546 25.25 2.79 2.55
CA GLY A 546 24.65 4.07 2.18
C GLY A 546 23.63 4.64 3.19
N ILE A 547 23.24 3.89 4.22
CA ILE A 547 22.40 4.39 5.33
C ILE A 547 23.23 4.74 6.57
N ASP A 548 22.78 5.71 7.36
CA ASP A 548 23.49 6.27 8.52
C ASP A 548 22.98 5.75 9.88
N SER A 549 21.82 5.11 9.88
CA SER A 549 21.06 4.68 11.05
C SER A 549 20.74 3.20 11.00
N VAL A 550 20.43 2.64 12.17
CA VAL A 550 19.91 1.28 12.30
C VAL A 550 18.38 1.35 12.30
N HIS A 551 17.75 0.40 11.63
CA HIS A 551 16.31 0.28 11.51
C HIS A 551 15.87 -1.08 12.02
N LEU A 552 14.64 -1.15 12.52
CA LEU A 552 13.93 -2.38 12.84
C LEU A 552 12.64 -2.40 12.03
N TRP A 553 12.59 -3.26 11.01
CA TRP A 553 11.39 -3.57 10.24
C TRP A 553 10.73 -4.82 10.83
N GLY A 554 9.40 -4.93 10.73
CA GLY A 554 8.73 -6.17 11.05
C GLY A 554 7.26 -6.23 10.65
N VAL A 555 6.73 -7.45 10.72
CA VAL A 555 5.31 -7.77 10.59
C VAL A 555 4.87 -8.63 11.77
N LEU A 556 3.73 -8.30 12.36
CA LEU A 556 3.11 -9.08 13.43
C LEU A 556 1.86 -9.77 12.92
N TRP A 557 1.67 -11.04 13.28
CA TRP A 557 0.61 -11.88 12.70
C TRP A 557 -0.68 -11.82 13.51
N ASN A 558 -1.78 -11.54 12.82
CA ASN A 558 -3.15 -11.51 13.32
C ASN A 558 -3.30 -10.85 14.71
N PRO A 559 -2.71 -9.66 14.99
CA PRO A 559 -3.06 -8.93 16.22
C PRO A 559 -4.50 -8.42 16.14
N GLN A 560 -5.07 -8.01 17.27
CA GLN A 560 -6.30 -7.22 17.27
C GLN A 560 -6.00 -5.82 16.71
N ILE A 561 -6.67 -5.48 15.61
CA ILE A 561 -6.57 -4.19 14.91
C ILE A 561 -7.90 -3.44 15.13
N PRO A 562 -7.92 -2.35 15.93
CA PRO A 562 -9.18 -1.70 16.31
C PRO A 562 -10.03 -1.19 15.15
N SER A 563 -9.43 -0.64 14.08
CA SER A 563 -10.18 -0.16 12.91
C SER A 563 -10.87 -1.31 12.16
N LEU A 564 -10.20 -2.45 11.98
CA LEU A 564 -10.80 -3.68 11.43
C LEU A 564 -11.88 -4.26 12.35
N GLY A 565 -11.70 -4.18 13.67
CA GLY A 565 -12.72 -4.57 14.65
C GLY A 565 -14.00 -3.75 14.53
N LYS A 566 -13.90 -2.42 14.47
CA LYS A 566 -15.04 -1.51 14.24
C LYS A 566 -15.81 -1.85 12.96
N MET A 567 -15.09 -2.11 11.87
CA MET A 567 -15.70 -2.50 10.60
C MET A 567 -16.45 -3.83 10.71
N TYR A 568 -15.87 -4.84 11.36
CA TYR A 568 -16.51 -6.13 11.61
C TYR A 568 -17.77 -6.00 12.46
N ASP A 569 -17.71 -5.29 13.59
CA ASP A 569 -18.84 -5.10 14.49
C ASP A 569 -20.00 -4.38 13.79
N HIS A 570 -19.72 -3.32 13.01
CA HIS A 570 -20.74 -2.61 12.23
C HIS A 570 -21.42 -3.52 11.20
N VAL A 571 -20.64 -4.33 10.48
CA VAL A 571 -21.15 -5.25 9.45
C VAL A 571 -21.92 -6.42 10.07
N LYS A 572 -21.54 -6.85 11.28
CA LYS A 572 -22.29 -7.81 12.09
C LYS A 572 -23.66 -7.26 12.51
N GLU A 573 -23.70 -6.05 13.09
CA GLU A 573 -24.96 -5.41 13.46
C GLU A 573 -25.89 -5.24 12.26
N LEU A 574 -25.35 -4.83 11.11
CA LEU A 574 -26.10 -4.72 9.86
C LEU A 574 -26.69 -6.07 9.41
N SER A 575 -25.91 -7.15 9.45
CA SER A 575 -26.34 -8.48 9.01
C SER A 575 -27.40 -9.10 9.94
N GLU A 576 -27.36 -8.78 11.23
CA GLU A 576 -28.31 -9.26 12.24
C GLU A 576 -29.62 -8.43 12.28
N GLN A 577 -29.58 -7.13 11.96
CA GLN A 577 -30.67 -6.19 12.29
C GLN A 577 -31.36 -5.50 11.09
N SER A 578 -30.86 -5.66 9.86
CA SER A 578 -31.40 -4.99 8.66
C SER A 578 -31.91 -5.96 7.59
N ASP A 579 -33.04 -5.66 6.97
CA ASP A 579 -33.55 -6.37 5.78
C ASP A 579 -33.18 -5.68 4.45
N SER A 580 -32.08 -4.90 4.46
CA SER A 580 -31.59 -4.21 3.27
C SER A 580 -30.82 -5.13 2.34
N GLN A 581 -30.77 -4.78 1.04
CA GLN A 581 -29.95 -5.50 0.06
C GLN A 581 -28.45 -5.52 0.43
N GLN A 582 -27.96 -4.52 1.19
CA GLN A 582 -26.60 -4.53 1.72
C GLN A 582 -26.42 -5.60 2.81
N ALA A 583 -27.41 -5.79 3.69
CA ALA A 583 -27.38 -6.85 4.70
C ALA A 583 -27.46 -8.24 4.07
N ASP A 584 -28.28 -8.44 3.03
CA ASP A 584 -28.33 -9.71 2.29
C ASP A 584 -27.00 -10.06 1.61
N ASN A 585 -26.39 -9.09 0.90
CA ASN A 585 -25.05 -9.26 0.32
C ASN A 585 -23.99 -9.61 1.39
N VAL A 586 -24.09 -9.05 2.60
CA VAL A 586 -23.19 -9.39 3.72
C VAL A 586 -23.45 -10.80 4.25
N ARG A 587 -24.72 -11.23 4.36
CA ARG A 587 -25.09 -12.58 4.82
C ARG A 587 -24.54 -13.67 3.90
N GLU A 588 -24.56 -13.45 2.59
CA GLU A 588 -23.94 -14.38 1.61
C GLU A 588 -22.42 -14.47 1.77
N LEU A 589 -21.76 -13.40 2.21
CA LEU A 589 -20.31 -13.34 2.45
C LEU A 589 -19.90 -13.75 3.86
N TRP A 590 -20.84 -13.95 4.78
CA TRP A 590 -20.57 -14.13 6.20
C TRP A 590 -19.53 -15.21 6.53
N PRO A 591 -19.49 -16.39 5.88
CA PRO A 591 -18.47 -17.40 6.13
C PRO A 591 -17.04 -16.93 5.81
N LEU A 592 -16.85 -16.05 4.81
CA LEU A 592 -15.55 -15.46 4.49
C LEU A 592 -15.16 -14.41 5.55
N VAL A 593 -16.14 -13.61 5.99
CA VAL A 593 -15.96 -12.57 7.01
C VAL A 593 -15.58 -13.19 8.35
N GLU A 594 -16.32 -14.18 8.82
CA GLU A 594 -16.05 -14.89 10.07
C GLU A 594 -14.72 -15.65 10.03
N SER A 595 -14.35 -16.24 8.87
CA SER A 595 -13.05 -16.90 8.68
C SER A 595 -11.88 -15.92 8.93
N LEU A 596 -11.90 -14.75 8.28
CA LEU A 596 -10.84 -13.74 8.40
C LEU A 596 -10.86 -12.99 9.74
N PHE A 597 -11.96 -12.32 10.07
CA PHE A 597 -12.03 -11.44 11.23
C PHE A 597 -12.10 -12.24 12.55
N GLY A 598 -12.64 -13.46 12.52
CA GLY A 598 -12.59 -14.39 13.64
C GLY A 598 -11.20 -14.99 13.90
N ALA A 599 -10.21 -14.76 13.03
CA ALA A 599 -8.81 -15.14 13.25
C ALA A 599 -7.97 -14.06 13.96
N MET A 600 -8.58 -12.93 14.36
CA MET A 600 -7.86 -11.78 14.93
C MET A 600 -7.66 -11.90 16.44
N GLY A 601 -6.41 -11.75 16.90
CA GLY A 601 -6.02 -11.83 18.31
C GLY A 601 -5.69 -13.25 18.78
N ARG A 602 -4.96 -13.38 19.89
CA ARG A 602 -4.44 -14.65 20.42
C ARG A 602 -5.51 -15.70 20.70
N ASP A 603 -6.69 -15.27 21.13
CA ASP A 603 -7.80 -16.15 21.49
C ASP A 603 -8.30 -17.00 20.31
N ALA A 604 -7.92 -16.63 19.08
CA ALA A 604 -8.22 -17.36 17.85
C ALA A 604 -7.12 -18.35 17.39
N MET A 605 -5.99 -18.46 18.10
CA MET A 605 -4.97 -19.49 17.82
C MET A 605 -5.47 -20.88 18.21
N GLY A 606 -5.25 -21.86 17.32
CA GLY A 606 -5.66 -23.28 17.49
C GLY A 606 -4.57 -24.23 17.97
#